data_AF-A0A2V3HFP7-F1
#
_entry.id   AF-A0A2V3HFP7-F1
#
_cell.length_a   1.000
_cell.length_b   1.000
_cell.length_c   1.000
_cell.angle_alpha   90.00
_cell.angle_beta   90.00
_cell.angle_gamma   90.00
#
_symmetry.space_group_name_H-M   'P 1'
#
loop_
_entity.id
_entity.type
_entity.pdbx_description
1 polymer ?
#
loop_
_entity_poly.entity_id
_entity_poly.type
_entity_poly.pdbx_seq_one_letter_code
_entity_poly.pdbx_strand_id
1 'polypeptide(L)'
;MSESADERPLARSVIARHRFGRLFALGDRSAPSSWTPALVLSEGDPELPLSLAPFCASRDTEGIPASMSMKVRGDLCLPFGGAETWQAEEGLILPPSLIESDGGKGSAGAQLLPISWQALHHDAALLDDSLEPSVIALLDAPQLAERPGLLIKALDAIRTRFTSSLIWTPGIGGPDNCALLTWMGVDLFDLNRSRQAAAHGVLLSGDGPREVEETADESSDMDAQIAAWSRALAATRAAIRNGTLRELVERQALSSPRSVERLRRHDAMLSEAAAQNAGRAGLASVVPEGRRLRAHAYTSRNDPLISEWRRRVAEIHTPPEHQSKVLVLLPCSAQKPYRLSQSHRRFQRAISTRGVHEVMVTAPLGLVPRELEDIWPAAHYDIPVTGEWDVDELRVIQEMTERYATRNGFQRIINHSGLELKAGTIEVIDTRTGESAGSQSAIDRLEAAVRTAAEEFKLPNPKESLHRLHKLKALSRFQHGTDAWLKETKISGRPPIFRINRHGNQIALWNPRSGRFSFSKACLPALADTPGGLDSRNGLARRHLLDESKPSRR
;
A
#
# COMPACT_ATOMS: atom_id res chain seq x y z
N MET A 1 -3.76 9.77 43.46
CA MET A 1 -4.67 9.91 42.31
C MET A 1 -5.56 11.11 42.57
N SER A 2 -5.08 12.31 42.26
CA SER A 2 -5.96 13.48 42.14
C SER A 2 -6.85 13.24 40.93
N GLU A 3 -8.15 13.51 41.06
CA GLU A 3 -9.12 13.52 39.97
C GLU A 3 -8.50 14.22 38.75
N SER A 4 -8.22 13.45 37.68
CA SER A 4 -7.76 14.03 36.43
C SER A 4 -8.90 14.88 35.90
N ALA A 5 -8.69 16.19 35.78
CA ALA A 5 -9.50 17.01 34.89
C ALA A 5 -9.62 16.27 33.54
N ASP A 6 -10.83 16.11 33.02
CA ASP A 6 -11.08 15.36 31.78
C ASP A 6 -10.21 15.94 30.65
N GLU A 7 -9.10 15.26 30.35
CA GLU A 7 -8.20 15.65 29.27
C GLU A 7 -8.97 15.64 27.96
N ARG A 8 -9.02 16.78 27.28
CA ARG A 8 -9.80 16.90 26.05
C ARG A 8 -9.13 16.16 24.89
N PRO A 9 -9.87 15.33 24.13
CA PRO A 9 -9.34 14.64 22.97
C PRO A 9 -9.06 15.58 21.80
N LEU A 10 -8.09 15.18 20.97
CA LEU A 10 -7.67 15.91 19.78
C LEU A 10 -8.75 15.90 18.69
N ALA A 11 -9.13 17.08 18.23
CA ALA A 11 -9.91 17.28 17.00
C ALA A 11 -9.02 16.99 15.78
N ARG A 12 -9.36 15.93 15.02
CA ARG A 12 -8.60 15.52 13.84
C ARG A 12 -9.49 14.98 12.72
N SER A 13 -9.06 15.17 11.48
CA SER A 13 -9.72 14.63 10.28
C SER A 13 -8.70 14.15 9.26
N VAL A 14 -8.87 12.95 8.71
CA VAL A 14 -7.98 12.45 7.63
C VAL A 14 -8.34 13.15 6.32
N ILE A 15 -7.44 13.99 5.81
CA ILE A 15 -7.61 14.70 4.53
C ILE A 15 -7.18 13.82 3.36
N ALA A 16 -6.05 13.12 3.53
CA ALA A 16 -5.50 12.24 2.51
C ALA A 16 -4.74 11.09 3.18
N ARG A 17 -4.66 9.97 2.46
CA ARG A 17 -3.93 8.77 2.90
C ARG A 17 -3.22 8.11 1.74
N HIS A 18 -2.06 7.54 2.02
CA HIS A 18 -1.38 6.61 1.15
C HIS A 18 -0.84 5.47 2.02
N ARG A 19 -1.57 4.35 2.04
CA ARG A 19 -1.39 3.25 3.00
C ARG A 19 -1.42 3.76 4.44
N PHE A 20 -0.36 3.51 5.23
CA PHE A 20 -0.24 3.98 6.60
C PHE A 20 0.17 5.45 6.71
N GLY A 21 0.74 6.05 5.65
CA GLY A 21 1.02 7.48 5.61
C GLY A 21 -0.26 8.31 5.54
N ARG A 22 -0.43 9.21 6.51
CA ARG A 22 -1.65 10.01 6.67
C ARG A 22 -1.34 11.49 6.78
N LEU A 23 -2.22 12.27 6.16
CA LEU A 23 -2.31 13.70 6.35
C LEU A 23 -3.58 13.96 7.17
N PHE A 24 -3.40 14.21 8.46
CA PHE A 24 -4.46 14.71 9.33
C PHE A 24 -4.51 16.23 9.26
N ALA A 25 -5.72 16.79 9.20
CA ALA A 25 -6.01 18.16 9.63
C ALA A 25 -6.27 18.12 11.13
N LEU A 26 -5.70 19.06 11.88
CA LEU A 26 -5.88 19.20 13.32
C LEU A 26 -6.65 20.50 13.62
N GLY A 27 -7.54 20.44 14.61
CA GLY A 27 -8.45 21.53 14.98
C GLY A 27 -9.80 21.45 14.28
N ASP A 28 -10.48 22.59 14.14
CA ASP A 28 -11.78 22.67 13.47
C ASP A 28 -11.70 22.11 12.05
N ARG A 29 -12.61 21.19 11.72
CA ARG A 29 -12.73 20.60 10.39
C ARG A 29 -13.01 21.65 9.32
N SER A 30 -13.71 22.73 9.65
CA SER A 30 -14.03 23.81 8.70
C SER A 30 -12.84 24.73 8.43
N ALA A 31 -11.95 24.88 9.42
CA ALA A 31 -10.78 25.76 9.38
C ALA A 31 -9.61 25.15 10.18
N PRO A 32 -8.97 24.08 9.66
CA PRO A 32 -7.89 23.42 10.38
C PRO A 32 -6.67 24.34 10.50
N SER A 33 -6.03 24.35 11.66
CA SER A 33 -4.91 25.23 11.99
C SER A 33 -3.54 24.52 11.99
N SER A 34 -3.54 23.19 11.96
CA SER A 34 -2.31 22.38 11.84
C SER A 34 -2.51 21.07 11.07
N TRP A 35 -1.41 20.41 10.70
CA TRP A 35 -1.42 19.19 9.87
C TRP A 35 -0.31 18.21 10.23
N THR A 36 -0.52 16.92 9.96
CA THR A 36 0.54 15.89 10.02
C THR A 36 1.12 15.56 8.63
N PRO A 37 2.35 15.03 8.52
CA PRO A 37 3.34 14.90 9.57
C PRO A 37 3.71 16.27 10.18
N ALA A 38 4.05 16.29 11.47
CA ALA A 38 4.29 17.52 12.24
C ALA A 38 5.43 17.35 13.24
N LEU A 39 5.94 18.46 13.77
CA LEU A 39 6.95 18.50 14.81
C LEU A 39 6.33 18.63 16.21
N VAL A 40 6.98 17.99 17.18
CA VAL A 40 6.77 18.12 18.61
C VAL A 40 8.01 18.85 19.12
N LEU A 41 7.81 20.06 19.64
CA LEU A 41 8.89 20.86 20.21
C LEU A 41 9.24 20.35 21.61
N SER A 42 10.49 20.50 22.01
CA SER A 42 10.98 20.31 23.38
C SER A 42 11.47 21.64 23.95
N GLU A 43 11.85 21.64 25.23
CA GLU A 43 12.50 22.79 25.85
C GLU A 43 13.79 23.16 25.08
N GLY A 44 13.96 24.47 24.82
CA GLY A 44 15.09 25.01 24.06
C GLY A 44 14.97 24.92 22.54
N ASP A 45 13.92 24.30 22.00
CA ASP A 45 13.66 24.35 20.55
C ASP A 45 13.19 25.73 20.10
N PRO A 46 13.60 26.20 18.90
CA PRO A 46 13.09 27.45 18.35
C PRO A 46 11.58 27.43 18.16
N GLU A 47 10.94 28.59 18.32
CA GLU A 47 9.50 28.69 18.13
C GLU A 47 9.13 28.51 16.66
N LEU A 48 8.27 27.53 16.37
CA LEU A 48 7.78 27.25 15.03
C LEU A 48 6.31 27.61 14.85
N PRO A 49 5.86 27.92 13.61
CA PRO A 49 4.44 28.10 13.32
C PRO A 49 3.59 26.91 13.77
N LEU A 50 2.37 27.19 14.25
CA LEU A 50 1.41 26.17 14.67
C LEU A 50 1.16 25.10 13.60
N SER A 51 1.19 25.51 12.33
CA SER A 51 0.98 24.63 11.17
C SER A 51 2.05 23.55 10.98
N LEU A 52 3.24 23.74 11.56
CA LEU A 52 4.36 22.78 11.52
C LEU A 52 4.53 22.06 12.84
N ALA A 53 4.28 22.73 13.97
CA ALA A 53 4.51 22.19 15.29
C ALA A 53 3.29 22.38 16.22
N PRO A 54 2.30 21.47 16.21
CA PRO A 54 1.10 21.56 17.04
C PRO A 54 1.30 21.19 18.51
N PHE A 55 2.46 20.63 18.90
CA PHE A 55 2.68 20.12 20.25
C PHE A 55 4.03 20.59 20.81
N CYS A 56 4.08 20.71 22.14
CA CYS A 56 5.32 20.83 22.91
C CYS A 56 5.33 19.73 23.98
N ALA A 57 6.38 18.94 24.04
CA ALA A 57 6.53 17.88 25.02
C ALA A 57 7.60 18.24 26.06
N SER A 58 7.34 17.89 27.31
CA SER A 58 8.32 17.94 28.40
C SER A 58 8.37 16.59 29.10
N ARG A 59 9.51 16.30 29.72
CA ARG A 59 9.75 15.06 30.46
C ARG A 59 10.39 15.41 31.79
N ASP A 60 9.85 14.85 32.85
CA ASP A 60 10.36 14.98 34.21
C ASP A 60 10.87 13.62 34.69
N THR A 61 12.17 13.59 35.01
CA THR A 61 12.90 12.41 35.44
C THR A 61 13.21 12.39 36.94
N GLU A 62 12.69 13.33 37.71
CA GLU A 62 12.86 13.35 39.18
C GLU A 62 12.10 12.18 39.84
N GLY A 63 10.95 11.80 39.28
CA GLY A 63 10.16 10.65 39.70
C GLY A 63 10.61 9.33 39.05
N ILE A 64 10.35 8.21 39.75
CA ILE A 64 10.49 6.86 39.20
C ILE A 64 9.13 6.15 39.29
N PRO A 65 8.46 5.85 38.16
CA PRO A 65 8.84 6.15 36.78
C PRO A 65 8.82 7.65 36.45
N ALA A 66 9.52 8.00 35.37
CA ALA A 66 9.47 9.35 34.81
C ALA A 66 8.05 9.71 34.36
N SER A 67 7.73 11.00 34.45
CA SER A 67 6.49 11.56 33.93
C SER A 67 6.77 12.36 32.66
N MET A 68 5.78 12.46 31.79
CA MET A 68 5.86 13.28 30.60
C MET A 68 4.57 14.05 30.39
N SER A 69 4.69 15.24 29.81
CA SER A 69 3.53 16.06 29.47
C SER A 69 3.60 16.50 28.01
N MET A 70 2.43 16.68 27.39
CA MET A 70 2.31 17.22 26.04
C MET A 70 1.32 18.38 26.04
N LYS A 71 1.85 19.60 25.91
CA LYS A 71 1.07 20.80 25.69
C LYS A 71 0.59 20.86 24.25
N VAL A 72 -0.72 21.01 24.07
CA VAL A 72 -1.34 21.25 22.77
C VAL A 72 -1.24 22.74 22.44
N ARG A 73 -0.61 23.07 21.32
CA ARG A 73 -0.47 24.46 20.85
C ARG A 73 -1.73 24.81 20.06
N GLY A 74 -2.42 25.86 20.47
CA GLY A 74 -3.67 26.31 19.83
C GLY A 74 -4.91 25.50 20.22
N ASP A 75 -6.05 25.88 19.66
CA ASP A 75 -7.35 25.29 19.95
C ASP A 75 -7.60 24.04 19.08
N LEU A 76 -6.99 22.92 19.49
CA LEU A 76 -7.02 21.67 18.72
C LEU A 76 -7.82 20.55 19.39
N CYS A 77 -8.42 20.77 20.57
CA CYS A 77 -9.09 19.72 21.34
C CYS A 77 -10.61 19.95 21.43
N LEU A 78 -11.37 18.88 21.64
CA LEU A 78 -12.83 18.92 21.79
C LEU A 78 -13.23 18.77 23.27
N PRO A 79 -14.18 19.58 23.79
CA PRO A 79 -14.75 20.76 23.14
C PRO A 79 -13.70 21.86 22.93
N PHE A 80 -13.87 22.65 21.87
CA PHE A 80 -12.99 23.76 21.54
C PHE A 80 -13.03 24.86 22.62
N GLY A 81 -11.92 25.59 22.75
CA GLY A 81 -11.72 26.71 23.67
C GLY A 81 -10.86 26.32 24.89
N GLY A 82 -9.80 27.07 25.15
CA GLY A 82 -8.92 26.87 26.32
C GLY A 82 -7.63 26.11 26.02
N ALA A 83 -6.62 26.32 26.86
CA ALA A 83 -5.36 25.60 26.79
C ALA A 83 -5.54 24.13 27.20
N GLU A 84 -4.74 23.23 26.62
CA GLU A 84 -4.77 21.81 26.95
C GLU A 84 -3.36 21.27 27.18
N THR A 85 -3.21 20.41 28.18
CA THR A 85 -1.94 19.73 28.46
C THR A 85 -2.24 18.33 28.97
N TRP A 86 -1.82 17.34 28.18
CA TRP A 86 -1.98 15.94 28.52
C TRP A 86 -0.81 15.47 29.37
N GLN A 87 -1.09 14.63 30.36
CA GLN A 87 -0.14 14.08 31.31
C GLN A 87 -0.05 12.56 31.14
N ALA A 88 1.14 12.02 31.34
CA ALA A 88 1.38 10.59 31.27
C ALA A 88 2.55 10.15 32.17
N GLU A 89 2.53 8.89 32.57
CA GLU A 89 3.64 8.19 33.23
C GLU A 89 4.24 7.16 32.26
N GLU A 90 5.56 7.12 32.14
CA GLU A 90 6.24 6.25 31.17
C GLU A 90 6.23 4.76 31.56
N GLY A 91 6.02 4.46 32.86
CA GLY A 91 6.21 3.13 33.41
C GLY A 91 7.69 2.72 33.51
N LEU A 92 7.96 1.54 34.03
CA LEU A 92 9.30 0.96 34.11
C LEU A 92 9.61 0.22 32.81
N ILE A 93 10.33 0.88 31.91
CA ILE A 93 10.66 0.33 30.59
C ILE A 93 11.95 -0.47 30.64
N LEU A 94 11.86 -1.78 30.39
CA LEU A 94 13.04 -2.61 30.17
C LEU A 94 13.54 -2.51 28.72
N PRO A 95 14.85 -2.67 28.46
CA PRO A 95 15.37 -2.69 27.10
C PRO A 95 14.75 -3.84 26.30
N PRO A 96 14.58 -3.70 24.97
CA PRO A 96 13.94 -4.73 24.12
C PRO A 96 14.64 -6.11 24.13
N SER A 97 15.84 -6.22 24.69
CA SER A 97 16.57 -7.50 24.87
C SER A 97 16.07 -8.32 26.05
N LEU A 98 15.33 -7.71 27.00
CA LEU A 98 14.75 -8.38 28.16
C LEU A 98 13.26 -8.62 27.96
N ILE A 99 12.86 -9.05 26.76
CA ILE A 99 11.45 -9.21 26.40
C ILE A 99 10.73 -10.27 27.22
N GLU A 100 11.44 -11.24 27.80
CA GLU A 100 10.83 -12.27 28.67
C GLU A 100 10.52 -11.74 30.08
N SER A 101 11.01 -10.55 30.43
CA SER A 101 10.80 -9.93 31.75
C SER A 101 9.73 -8.85 31.67
N ASP A 102 8.97 -8.69 32.76
CA ASP A 102 8.03 -7.59 32.95
C ASP A 102 8.64 -6.55 33.92
N GLY A 103 8.56 -5.27 33.55
CA GLY A 103 9.04 -4.14 34.34
C GLY A 103 8.14 -3.87 35.54
N GLY A 104 6.96 -4.49 35.59
CA GLY A 104 6.08 -4.53 36.75
C GLY A 104 5.26 -3.26 37.00
N LYS A 105 5.61 -2.13 36.36
CA LYS A 105 4.78 -0.91 36.34
C LYS A 105 4.60 -0.44 34.89
N GLY A 106 3.39 -0.60 34.37
CA GLY A 106 3.01 -0.15 33.03
C GLY A 106 2.98 1.37 32.89
N SER A 107 3.01 1.82 31.63
CA SER A 107 2.75 3.21 31.25
C SER A 107 1.29 3.59 31.49
N ALA A 108 1.01 4.86 31.76
CA ALA A 108 -0.34 5.35 31.96
C ALA A 108 -0.53 6.73 31.30
N GLY A 109 -1.73 6.99 30.78
CA GLY A 109 -2.12 8.28 30.24
C GLY A 109 -3.43 8.20 29.44
N ALA A 110 -4.22 9.28 29.44
CA ALA A 110 -5.51 9.32 28.78
C ALA A 110 -5.39 9.74 27.31
N GLN A 111 -4.97 10.98 27.05
CA GLN A 111 -4.81 11.48 25.67
C GLN A 111 -3.39 11.32 25.13
N LEU A 112 -2.39 11.30 26.00
CA LEU A 112 -1.01 10.97 25.67
C LEU A 112 -0.70 9.59 26.27
N LEU A 113 -0.45 8.59 25.43
CA LEU A 113 -0.12 7.24 25.88
C LEU A 113 1.31 6.87 25.49
N PRO A 114 2.24 6.80 26.45
CA PRO A 114 3.56 6.24 26.22
C PRO A 114 3.45 4.73 26.05
N ILE A 115 4.20 4.16 25.11
CA ILE A 115 4.25 2.71 24.85
C ILE A 115 5.72 2.32 24.63
N SER A 116 6.08 1.12 25.05
CA SER A 116 7.36 0.48 24.75
C SER A 116 7.17 -0.86 24.05
N TRP A 117 8.24 -1.41 23.49
CA TRP A 117 8.26 -2.77 22.95
C TRP A 117 7.80 -3.81 23.97
N GLN A 118 8.17 -3.62 25.23
CA GLN A 118 7.76 -4.48 26.33
C GLN A 118 6.25 -4.39 26.56
N ALA A 119 5.69 -3.19 26.63
CA ALA A 119 4.25 -2.98 26.80
C ALA A 119 3.45 -3.63 25.67
N LEU A 120 3.93 -3.55 24.42
CA LEU A 120 3.29 -4.21 23.28
C LEU A 120 3.17 -5.74 23.40
N HIS A 121 3.98 -6.39 24.23
CA HIS A 121 3.93 -7.84 24.45
C HIS A 121 3.17 -8.22 25.72
N HIS A 122 3.30 -7.44 26.79
CA HIS A 122 2.84 -7.83 28.13
C HIS A 122 1.62 -7.07 28.62
N ASP A 123 1.38 -5.85 28.13
CA ASP A 123 0.29 -5.02 28.63
C ASP A 123 -1.04 -5.36 27.95
N ALA A 124 -1.83 -6.19 28.61
CA ALA A 124 -3.16 -6.56 28.16
C ALA A 124 -4.15 -5.37 28.10
N ALA A 125 -3.91 -4.29 28.84
CA ALA A 125 -4.76 -3.09 28.80
C ALA A 125 -4.72 -2.42 27.42
N LEU A 126 -3.63 -2.59 26.66
CA LEU A 126 -3.53 -2.13 25.27
C LEU A 126 -4.55 -2.81 24.35
N LEU A 127 -5.21 -3.91 24.76
CA LEU A 127 -6.26 -4.58 23.99
C LEU A 127 -7.67 -4.03 24.26
N ASP A 128 -7.84 -3.10 25.20
CA ASP A 128 -9.15 -2.53 25.54
C ASP A 128 -9.66 -1.58 24.45
N ASP A 129 -10.74 -1.95 23.76
CA ASP A 129 -11.35 -1.17 22.69
C ASP A 129 -11.79 0.26 23.13
N SER A 130 -11.96 0.51 24.43
CA SER A 130 -12.26 1.84 24.98
C SER A 130 -11.03 2.77 25.10
N LEU A 131 -9.82 2.22 25.02
CA LEU A 131 -8.58 2.99 25.04
C LEU A 131 -8.33 3.66 23.68
N GLU A 132 -8.63 4.96 23.60
CA GLU A 132 -8.53 5.77 22.39
C GLU A 132 -7.66 7.03 22.59
N PRO A 133 -6.36 6.89 22.86
CA PRO A 133 -5.48 8.04 23.10
C PRO A 133 -5.39 8.94 21.86
N SER A 134 -5.20 10.24 22.09
CA SER A 134 -4.95 11.19 21.03
C SER A 134 -3.58 10.98 20.38
N VAL A 135 -2.54 10.78 21.19
CA VAL A 135 -1.15 10.58 20.78
C VAL A 135 -0.58 9.36 21.46
N ILE A 136 0.14 8.54 20.69
CA ILE A 136 0.93 7.42 21.18
C ILE A 136 2.41 7.74 21.00
N ALA A 137 3.19 7.68 22.09
CA ALA A 137 4.63 7.89 22.06
C ALA A 137 5.36 6.55 22.22
N LEU A 138 6.02 6.07 21.16
CA LEU A 138 6.84 4.86 21.21
C LEU A 138 8.23 5.20 21.79
N LEU A 139 8.37 5.11 23.11
CA LEU A 139 9.49 5.70 23.85
C LEU A 139 10.84 5.03 23.57
N ASP A 140 10.84 3.72 23.32
CA ASP A 140 12.04 2.95 22.99
C ASP A 140 12.30 2.86 21.47
N ALA A 141 11.69 3.74 20.68
CA ALA A 141 11.92 3.84 19.25
C ALA A 141 13.41 3.92 18.85
N PRO A 142 14.30 4.67 19.55
CA PRO A 142 15.73 4.65 19.26
C PRO A 142 16.35 3.25 19.32
N GLN A 143 16.05 2.48 20.37
CA GLN A 143 16.55 1.12 20.57
C GLN A 143 15.99 0.16 19.51
N LEU A 144 14.70 0.30 19.16
CA LEU A 144 14.07 -0.50 18.11
C LEU A 144 14.58 -0.15 16.72
N ALA A 145 14.94 1.11 16.48
CA ALA A 145 15.45 1.59 15.21
C ALA A 145 16.85 1.04 14.89
N GLU A 146 17.62 0.63 15.90
CA GLU A 146 18.92 -0.03 15.76
C GLU A 146 18.82 -1.53 15.52
N ARG A 147 17.68 -2.14 15.86
CA ARG A 147 17.46 -3.58 15.75
C ARG A 147 16.63 -3.92 14.51
N PRO A 148 17.19 -4.71 13.57
CA PRO A 148 16.50 -5.07 12.33
C PRO A 148 15.06 -5.55 12.51
N GLY A 149 14.11 -4.81 11.95
CA GLY A 149 12.70 -5.20 11.87
C GLY A 149 11.84 -4.89 13.11
N LEU A 150 12.41 -4.60 14.29
CA LEU A 150 11.60 -4.40 15.50
C LEU A 150 10.73 -3.15 15.43
N LEU A 151 11.30 -2.02 14.99
CA LEU A 151 10.55 -0.78 14.80
C LEU A 151 9.34 -0.98 13.86
N ILE A 152 9.53 -1.76 12.79
CA ILE A 152 8.49 -2.02 11.79
C ILE A 152 7.32 -2.79 12.41
N LYS A 153 7.63 -3.83 13.19
CA LYS A 153 6.62 -4.63 13.91
C LYS A 153 5.88 -3.79 14.93
N ALA A 154 6.60 -2.95 15.68
CA ALA A 154 5.99 -2.07 16.67
C ALA A 154 5.01 -1.07 16.03
N LEU A 155 5.45 -0.39 14.96
CA LEU A 155 4.62 0.58 14.24
C LEU A 155 3.37 -0.06 13.61
N ASP A 156 3.51 -1.26 13.02
CA ASP A 156 2.37 -1.98 12.46
C ASP A 156 1.36 -2.41 13.54
N ALA A 157 1.84 -2.94 14.67
CA ALA A 157 0.98 -3.29 15.80
C ALA A 157 0.22 -2.07 16.33
N ILE A 158 0.92 -0.95 16.57
CA ILE A 158 0.31 0.30 17.05
C ILE A 158 -0.69 0.84 16.03
N ARG A 159 -0.32 0.94 14.75
CA ARG A 159 -1.18 1.52 13.71
C ARG A 159 -2.43 0.68 13.45
N THR A 160 -2.32 -0.64 13.59
CA THR A 160 -3.43 -1.58 13.42
C THR A 160 -4.40 -1.50 14.60
N ARG A 161 -3.89 -1.37 15.83
CA ARG A 161 -4.70 -1.26 17.05
C ARG A 161 -5.32 0.12 17.25
N PHE A 162 -4.51 1.16 17.11
CA PHE A 162 -4.87 2.54 17.37
C PHE A 162 -5.02 3.29 16.05
N THR A 163 -6.10 2.95 15.35
CA THR A 163 -6.27 3.39 13.97
C THR A 163 -6.49 4.89 13.83
N SER A 164 -6.89 5.61 14.89
CA SER A 164 -7.15 7.05 14.84
C SER A 164 -6.03 7.89 15.47
N SER A 165 -5.25 7.32 16.39
CA SER A 165 -4.21 8.01 17.16
C SER A 165 -3.05 8.49 16.29
N LEU A 166 -2.45 9.61 16.68
CA LEU A 166 -1.20 10.06 16.10
C LEU A 166 -0.04 9.26 16.70
N ILE A 167 0.91 8.81 15.88
CA ILE A 167 2.08 8.06 16.37
C ILE A 167 3.30 8.98 16.38
N TRP A 168 3.95 9.10 17.53
CA TRP A 168 5.22 9.77 17.74
C TRP A 168 6.30 8.75 18.06
N THR A 169 7.46 8.88 17.40
CA THR A 169 8.65 8.07 17.67
C THR A 169 9.80 9.00 18.09
N PRO A 170 9.93 9.32 19.39
CA PRO A 170 10.91 10.27 19.88
C PRO A 170 12.35 9.92 19.43
N GLY A 171 13.10 10.90 18.92
CA GLY A 171 14.55 10.79 18.72
C GLY A 171 15.03 10.05 17.47
N ILE A 172 14.14 9.54 16.60
CA ILE A 172 14.55 8.83 15.37
C ILE A 172 14.24 9.61 14.07
N GLY A 173 13.45 10.67 14.18
CA GLY A 173 13.00 11.49 13.07
C GLY A 173 14.07 12.41 12.49
N GLY A 174 14.10 12.57 11.18
CA GLY A 174 14.90 13.59 10.50
C GLY A 174 14.31 13.95 9.13
N PRO A 175 14.72 15.08 8.53
CA PRO A 175 14.34 15.43 7.16
C PRO A 175 14.64 14.31 6.15
N ASP A 176 15.74 13.58 6.37
CA ASP A 176 16.24 12.45 5.59
C ASP A 176 15.33 11.21 5.56
N ASN A 177 14.49 11.03 6.59
CA ASN A 177 13.66 9.84 6.75
C ASN A 177 12.18 10.13 7.04
N CYS A 178 11.77 11.40 7.03
CA CYS A 178 10.41 11.84 7.32
C CYS A 178 9.36 11.08 6.49
N ALA A 179 9.55 10.97 5.17
CA ALA A 179 8.61 10.27 4.32
C ALA A 179 8.60 8.76 4.59
N LEU A 180 9.76 8.15 4.85
CA LEU A 180 9.89 6.72 5.15
C LEU A 180 9.20 6.36 6.47
N LEU A 181 9.45 7.10 7.55
CA LEU A 181 8.78 6.89 8.83
C LEU A 181 7.28 7.16 8.70
N THR A 182 6.88 8.19 7.96
CA THR A 182 5.46 8.46 7.66
C THR A 182 4.81 7.31 6.89
N TRP A 183 5.52 6.72 5.93
CA TRP A 183 5.05 5.56 5.16
C TRP A 183 4.79 4.34 6.04
N MET A 184 5.55 4.18 7.13
CA MET A 184 5.35 3.14 8.13
C MET A 184 4.31 3.51 9.20
N GLY A 185 3.75 4.72 9.13
CA GLY A 185 2.65 5.17 9.98
C GLY A 185 3.02 6.17 11.07
N VAL A 186 4.23 6.74 11.11
CA VAL A 186 4.57 7.82 12.04
C VAL A 186 3.92 9.14 11.61
N ASP A 187 3.32 9.88 12.54
CA ASP A 187 2.68 11.18 12.27
C ASP A 187 3.44 12.36 12.89
N LEU A 188 4.17 12.12 13.97
CA LEU A 188 4.82 13.15 14.76
C LEU A 188 6.33 12.88 14.86
N PHE A 189 7.10 13.96 14.75
CA PHE A 189 8.55 13.99 14.72
C PHE A 189 9.06 15.04 15.72
N ASP A 190 10.35 15.03 16.04
CA ASP A 190 10.97 16.02 16.92
C ASP A 190 12.32 16.49 16.35
N LEU A 191 12.92 17.46 17.02
CA LEU A 191 14.19 18.07 16.62
C LEU A 191 15.41 17.41 17.29
N ASN A 192 15.28 16.28 17.99
CA ASN A 192 16.37 15.69 18.75
C ASN A 192 17.58 15.35 17.85
N ARG A 193 17.35 14.67 16.70
CA ARG A 193 18.43 14.37 15.74
C ARG A 193 19.01 15.63 15.10
N SER A 194 18.19 16.66 14.88
CA SER A 194 18.65 17.93 14.34
C SER A 194 19.53 18.69 15.33
N ARG A 195 19.20 18.69 16.62
CA ARG A 195 20.05 19.29 17.68
C ARG A 195 21.39 18.56 17.79
N GLN A 196 21.37 17.23 17.74
CA GLN A 196 22.61 16.44 17.71
C GLN A 196 23.45 16.75 16.47
N ALA A 197 22.83 16.82 15.29
CA ALA A 197 23.54 17.14 14.04
C ALA A 197 24.17 18.55 14.12
N ALA A 198 23.40 19.56 14.53
CA ALA A 198 23.88 20.93 14.70
C ALA A 198 25.05 21.04 15.69
N ALA A 199 24.96 20.36 16.84
CA ALA A 199 26.04 20.31 17.83
C ALA A 199 27.34 19.67 17.31
N HIS A 200 27.23 18.82 16.28
CA HIS A 200 28.36 18.21 15.59
C HIS A 200 28.79 18.95 14.31
N GLY A 201 28.21 20.11 14.01
CA GLY A 201 28.51 20.86 12.79
C GLY A 201 27.97 20.21 11.51
N VAL A 202 27.02 19.28 11.62
CA VAL A 202 26.46 18.49 10.52
C VAL A 202 25.08 19.01 10.13
N LEU A 203 24.83 19.19 8.83
CA LEU A 203 23.51 19.51 8.30
C LEU A 203 22.72 18.21 8.03
N LEU A 204 21.55 18.05 8.67
CA LEU A 204 20.64 16.94 8.38
C LEU A 204 19.63 17.35 7.31
N SER A 205 19.94 17.04 6.06
CA SER A 205 19.11 17.38 4.90
C SER A 205 18.14 16.27 4.50
N GLY A 206 17.29 16.52 3.49
CA GLY A 206 16.38 15.50 2.94
C GLY A 206 17.09 14.33 2.24
N ASP A 207 18.37 14.49 1.89
CA ASP A 207 19.19 13.47 1.24
C ASP A 207 20.09 12.71 2.24
N GLY A 208 20.12 13.15 3.50
CA GLY A 208 20.94 12.55 4.55
C GLY A 208 21.77 13.59 5.32
N PRO A 209 22.47 13.14 6.38
CA PRO A 209 23.44 13.94 7.10
C PRO A 209 24.70 14.18 6.25
N ARG A 210 25.23 15.40 6.28
CA ARG A 210 26.52 15.74 5.67
C ARG A 210 27.16 16.96 6.33
N GLU A 211 28.46 17.13 6.13
CA GLU A 211 29.15 18.37 6.45
C GLU A 211 28.60 19.53 5.59
N VAL A 212 28.73 20.75 6.11
CA VAL A 212 28.34 21.96 5.40
C VAL A 212 29.34 22.24 4.28
N GLU A 213 28.85 22.75 3.15
CA GLU A 213 29.74 23.18 2.06
C GLU A 213 30.18 24.63 2.29
N GLU A 214 31.43 24.80 2.71
CA GLU A 214 31.99 26.11 3.10
C GLU A 214 31.91 27.15 1.97
N THR A 215 31.99 26.72 0.71
CA THR A 215 31.95 27.63 -0.46
C THR A 215 30.54 28.11 -0.81
N ALA A 216 29.50 27.51 -0.23
CA ALA A 216 28.09 27.78 -0.54
C ALA A 216 27.36 28.59 0.54
N ASP A 217 28.08 29.17 1.52
CA ASP A 217 27.53 29.91 2.66
C ASP A 217 26.47 29.09 3.44
N GLU A 218 26.76 27.79 3.59
CA GLU A 218 25.86 26.87 4.26
C GLU A 218 26.15 26.77 5.75
N SER A 219 25.07 26.67 6.55
CA SER A 219 25.14 26.50 8.00
C SER A 219 24.53 25.18 8.44
N SER A 220 24.98 24.67 9.58
CA SER A 220 24.43 23.51 10.27
C SER A 220 23.62 23.89 11.53
N ASP A 221 23.48 25.18 11.81
CA ASP A 221 22.69 25.69 12.93
C ASP A 221 21.22 25.26 12.89
N MET A 222 20.51 25.49 14.00
CA MET A 222 19.11 25.08 14.13
C MET A 222 18.17 25.74 13.11
N ASP A 223 18.47 26.94 12.63
CA ASP A 223 17.66 27.60 11.60
C ASP A 223 17.78 26.85 10.27
N ALA A 224 19.00 26.41 9.90
CA ALA A 224 19.22 25.57 8.74
C ALA A 224 18.54 24.19 8.88
N GLN A 225 18.60 23.58 10.07
CA GLN A 225 17.90 22.32 10.34
C GLN A 225 16.37 22.47 10.21
N ILE A 226 15.81 23.57 10.72
CA ILE A 226 14.37 23.88 10.64
C ILE A 226 13.95 24.13 9.19
N ALA A 227 14.79 24.80 8.40
CA ALA A 227 14.54 24.98 6.98
C ALA A 227 14.48 23.62 6.25
N ALA A 228 15.39 22.69 6.57
CA ALA A 228 15.36 21.33 6.04
C ALA A 228 14.09 20.57 6.44
N TRP A 229 13.67 20.65 7.71
CA TRP A 229 12.41 20.07 8.19
C TRP A 229 11.19 20.64 7.50
N SER A 230 11.12 21.96 7.35
CA SER A 230 10.00 22.64 6.69
C SER A 230 9.82 22.14 5.25
N ARG A 231 10.92 21.97 4.51
CA ARG A 231 10.89 21.37 3.16
C ARG A 231 10.46 19.91 3.19
N ALA A 232 10.98 19.10 4.12
CA ALA A 232 10.65 17.68 4.23
C ALA A 232 9.18 17.43 4.60
N LEU A 233 8.62 18.20 5.55
CA LEU A 233 7.21 18.16 5.92
C LEU A 233 6.33 18.58 4.74
N ALA A 234 6.66 19.69 4.06
CA ALA A 234 5.92 20.17 2.90
C ALA A 234 5.90 19.12 1.77
N ALA A 235 7.06 18.54 1.44
CA ALA A 235 7.20 17.50 0.43
C ALA A 235 6.39 16.24 0.80
N THR A 236 6.44 15.80 2.06
CA THR A 236 5.73 14.60 2.53
C THR A 236 4.21 14.83 2.51
N ARG A 237 3.73 15.97 3.01
CA ARG A 237 2.30 16.34 2.97
C ARG A 237 1.78 16.42 1.53
N ALA A 238 2.54 17.05 0.63
CA ALA A 238 2.18 17.12 -0.80
C ALA A 238 2.15 15.73 -1.45
N ALA A 239 3.14 14.88 -1.16
CA ALA A 239 3.22 13.53 -1.69
C ALA A 239 2.06 12.63 -1.20
N ILE A 240 1.59 12.79 0.04
CA ILE A 240 0.38 12.09 0.53
C ILE A 240 -0.86 12.56 -0.24
N ARG A 241 -1.07 13.88 -0.39
CA ARG A 241 -2.22 14.45 -1.12
C ARG A 241 -2.26 13.97 -2.57
N ASN A 242 -1.12 14.02 -3.25
CA ASN A 242 -1.00 13.69 -4.66
C ASN A 242 -0.88 12.20 -4.92
N GLY A 243 -0.71 11.40 -3.85
CA GLY A 243 -0.59 9.96 -3.99
C GLY A 243 0.76 9.48 -4.51
N THR A 244 1.82 10.24 -4.24
CA THR A 244 3.20 10.00 -4.71
C THR A 244 4.18 9.77 -3.56
N LEU A 245 3.65 9.43 -2.37
CA LEU A 245 4.47 9.19 -1.17
C LEU A 245 5.48 8.05 -1.38
N ARG A 246 5.13 6.99 -2.10
CA ARG A 246 6.04 5.85 -2.36
C ARG A 246 7.30 6.30 -3.08
N GLU A 247 7.18 7.14 -4.08
CA GLU A 247 8.32 7.65 -4.85
C GLU A 247 9.24 8.54 -3.99
N LEU A 248 8.66 9.36 -3.11
CA LEU A 248 9.42 10.15 -2.14
C LEU A 248 10.15 9.25 -1.13
N VAL A 249 9.49 8.19 -0.67
CA VAL A 249 10.07 7.18 0.23
C VAL A 249 11.23 6.45 -0.42
N GLU A 250 11.10 6.03 -1.68
CA GLU A 250 12.17 5.35 -2.41
C GLU A 250 13.40 6.24 -2.56
N ARG A 251 13.21 7.55 -2.81
CA ARG A 251 14.31 8.52 -2.84
C ARG A 251 14.97 8.67 -1.47
N GLN A 252 14.18 8.92 -0.43
CA GLN A 252 14.70 9.11 0.93
C GLN A 252 15.30 7.85 1.54
N ALA A 253 14.86 6.66 1.12
CA ALA A 253 15.39 5.40 1.62
C ALA A 253 16.88 5.24 1.30
N LEU A 254 17.37 5.89 0.24
CA LEU A 254 18.77 5.85 -0.17
C LEU A 254 19.69 6.73 0.71
N SER A 255 19.14 7.52 1.64
CA SER A 255 19.94 8.36 2.56
C SER A 255 20.80 7.55 3.53
N SER A 256 20.47 6.28 3.79
CA SER A 256 21.30 5.40 4.62
C SER A 256 21.04 3.91 4.37
N PRO A 257 22.01 3.02 4.63
CA PRO A 257 21.80 1.57 4.58
C PRO A 257 20.65 1.08 5.47
N ARG A 258 20.49 1.69 6.66
CA ARG A 258 19.40 1.37 7.59
C ARG A 258 18.03 1.74 7.01
N SER A 259 17.92 2.87 6.31
CA SER A 259 16.67 3.28 5.65
C SER A 259 16.28 2.32 4.51
N VAL A 260 17.26 1.88 3.70
CA VAL A 260 17.05 0.85 2.67
C VAL A 260 16.57 -0.46 3.28
N GLU A 261 17.23 -0.93 4.34
CA GLU A 261 16.84 -2.14 5.04
C GLU A 261 15.41 -2.05 5.58
N ARG A 262 15.07 -0.93 6.23
CA ARG A 262 13.73 -0.69 6.78
C ARG A 262 12.65 -0.78 5.72
N LEU A 263 12.83 -0.10 4.58
CA LEU A 263 11.87 -0.15 3.48
C LEU A 263 11.66 -1.60 2.97
N ARG A 264 12.76 -2.34 2.75
CA ARG A 264 12.71 -3.73 2.27
C ARG A 264 11.97 -4.65 3.24
N ARG A 265 12.27 -4.58 4.54
CA ARG A 265 11.60 -5.39 5.56
C ARG A 265 10.13 -5.02 5.71
N HIS A 266 9.81 -3.74 5.64
CA HIS A 266 8.43 -3.26 5.70
C HIS A 266 7.62 -3.78 4.49
N ASP A 267 8.18 -3.68 3.28
CA ASP A 267 7.55 -4.21 2.08
C ASP A 267 7.35 -5.74 2.13
N ALA A 268 8.34 -6.49 2.65
CA ALA A 268 8.21 -7.94 2.85
C ALA A 268 7.07 -8.28 3.83
N MET A 269 7.06 -7.64 5.00
CA MET A 269 6.01 -7.85 6.02
C MET A 269 4.62 -7.50 5.49
N LEU A 270 4.48 -6.37 4.76
CA LEU A 270 3.20 -5.99 4.17
C LEU A 270 2.80 -6.89 3.00
N SER A 271 3.73 -7.51 2.30
CA SER A 271 3.41 -8.51 1.27
C SER A 271 2.85 -9.79 1.89
N GLU A 272 3.45 -10.27 2.99
CA GLU A 272 2.93 -11.40 3.77
C GLU A 272 1.54 -11.10 4.34
N ALA A 273 1.37 -9.89 4.88
CA ALA A 273 0.09 -9.38 5.35
C ALA A 273 -0.97 -9.37 4.24
N ALA A 274 -0.63 -8.86 3.06
CA ALA A 274 -1.54 -8.74 1.93
C ALA A 274 -1.99 -10.10 1.41
N ALA A 275 -1.10 -11.11 1.42
CA ALA A 275 -1.43 -12.46 1.00
C ALA A 275 -2.55 -13.09 1.85
N GLN A 276 -2.63 -12.73 3.14
CA GLN A 276 -3.70 -13.15 4.04
C GLN A 276 -4.94 -12.25 3.90
N ASN A 277 -4.73 -10.93 3.96
CA ASN A 277 -5.78 -9.93 3.81
C ASN A 277 -5.19 -8.62 3.26
N ALA A 278 -5.46 -8.32 1.98
CA ALA A 278 -5.02 -7.09 1.32
C ALA A 278 -5.44 -5.80 2.05
N GLY A 279 -6.59 -5.82 2.75
CA GLY A 279 -7.07 -4.72 3.58
C GLY A 279 -6.17 -4.42 4.78
N ARG A 280 -5.61 -5.45 5.43
CA ARG A 280 -4.67 -5.27 6.57
C ARG A 280 -3.38 -4.58 6.13
N ALA A 281 -2.92 -4.83 4.91
CA ALA A 281 -1.76 -4.13 4.33
C ALA A 281 -2.09 -2.73 3.76
N GLY A 282 -3.33 -2.25 3.94
CA GLY A 282 -3.76 -0.94 3.45
C GLY A 282 -3.79 -0.83 1.92
N LEU A 283 -3.94 -1.95 1.20
CA LEU A 283 -3.96 -1.97 -0.26
C LEU A 283 -5.34 -1.55 -0.78
N ALA A 284 -5.35 -0.51 -1.61
CA ALA A 284 -6.57 -0.06 -2.27
C ALA A 284 -6.92 -0.99 -3.45
N SER A 285 -8.19 -1.40 -3.54
CA SER A 285 -8.75 -2.07 -4.71
C SER A 285 -9.26 -1.10 -5.77
N VAL A 286 -9.60 0.13 -5.36
CA VAL A 286 -10.07 1.23 -6.20
C VAL A 286 -9.35 2.51 -5.78
N VAL A 287 -8.93 3.28 -6.78
CA VAL A 287 -8.23 4.56 -6.58
C VAL A 287 -8.96 5.71 -7.27
N PRO A 288 -8.74 6.97 -6.85
CA PRO A 288 -9.24 8.13 -7.58
C PRO A 288 -8.75 8.16 -9.03
N GLU A 289 -9.56 8.75 -9.90
CA GLU A 289 -9.18 8.97 -11.31
C GLU A 289 -7.87 9.76 -11.39
N GLY A 290 -7.01 9.40 -12.35
CA GLY A 290 -5.69 10.02 -12.52
C GLY A 290 -4.58 9.44 -11.64
N ARG A 291 -4.90 8.65 -10.60
CA ARG A 291 -3.86 7.96 -9.81
C ARG A 291 -3.03 7.03 -10.72
N ARG A 292 -1.72 6.99 -10.48
CA ARG A 292 -0.78 6.10 -11.15
C ARG A 292 0.05 5.32 -10.15
N LEU A 293 0.32 4.05 -10.45
CA LEU A 293 1.34 3.27 -9.75
C LEU A 293 2.65 3.48 -10.51
N ARG A 294 3.54 4.31 -9.98
CA ARG A 294 4.81 4.59 -10.64
C ARG A 294 5.89 3.66 -10.14
N ALA A 295 6.45 2.86 -11.04
CA ALA A 295 7.55 1.96 -10.76
C ALA A 295 8.80 2.46 -11.49
N HIS A 296 9.40 3.53 -10.95
CA HIS A 296 10.60 4.15 -11.51
C HIS A 296 11.89 3.46 -11.08
N ALA A 297 11.87 2.78 -9.93
CA ALA A 297 13.04 2.15 -9.34
C ALA A 297 12.89 0.62 -9.27
N TYR A 298 14.02 -0.08 -9.19
CA TYR A 298 14.04 -1.52 -8.92
C TYR A 298 13.30 -1.89 -7.63
N THR A 299 13.44 -1.07 -6.59
CA THR A 299 12.74 -1.23 -5.30
C THR A 299 11.23 -1.12 -5.42
N SER A 300 10.69 -0.44 -6.44
CA SER A 300 9.25 -0.36 -6.68
C SER A 300 8.65 -1.74 -6.98
N ARG A 301 9.45 -2.68 -7.53
CA ARG A 301 8.98 -4.04 -7.84
C ARG A 301 8.66 -4.87 -6.60
N ASN A 302 9.22 -4.50 -5.45
CA ASN A 302 8.97 -5.13 -4.16
C ASN A 302 7.74 -4.56 -3.46
N ASP A 303 7.06 -3.57 -4.08
CA ASP A 303 5.88 -2.98 -3.49
C ASP A 303 4.79 -4.05 -3.24
N PRO A 304 4.20 -4.11 -2.03
CA PRO A 304 3.18 -5.09 -1.68
C PRO A 304 1.99 -5.20 -2.63
N LEU A 305 1.61 -4.10 -3.31
CA LEU A 305 0.53 -4.11 -4.31
C LEU A 305 0.91 -4.93 -5.55
N ILE A 306 2.18 -4.87 -5.96
CA ILE A 306 2.70 -5.65 -7.10
C ILE A 306 2.81 -7.12 -6.70
N SER A 307 3.38 -7.41 -5.52
CA SER A 307 3.46 -8.77 -4.99
C SER A 307 2.07 -9.42 -4.90
N GLU A 308 1.08 -8.70 -4.36
CA GLU A 308 -0.29 -9.22 -4.21
C GLU A 308 -0.98 -9.39 -5.57
N TRP A 309 -0.77 -8.47 -6.52
CA TRP A 309 -1.28 -8.67 -7.88
C TRP A 309 -0.72 -9.95 -8.51
N ARG A 310 0.61 -10.11 -8.46
CA ARG A 310 1.31 -11.28 -9.04
C ARG A 310 0.78 -12.57 -8.43
N ARG A 311 0.67 -12.62 -7.10
CA ARG A 311 0.12 -13.76 -6.36
C ARG A 311 -1.31 -14.06 -6.77
N ARG A 312 -2.21 -13.06 -6.74
CA ARG A 312 -3.62 -13.27 -7.09
C ARG A 312 -3.81 -13.74 -8.52
N VAL A 313 -3.05 -13.20 -9.48
CA VAL A 313 -3.11 -13.67 -10.86
C VAL A 313 -2.61 -15.11 -10.95
N ALA A 314 -1.39 -15.40 -10.48
CA ALA A 314 -0.77 -16.71 -10.62
C ALA A 314 -1.48 -17.82 -9.81
N GLU A 315 -2.00 -17.52 -8.62
CA GLU A 315 -2.44 -18.52 -7.64
C GLU A 315 -3.96 -18.59 -7.46
N ILE A 316 -4.71 -17.52 -7.72
CA ILE A 316 -6.16 -17.46 -7.46
C ILE A 316 -7.00 -17.29 -8.73
N HIS A 317 -6.61 -16.41 -9.65
CA HIS A 317 -7.48 -15.90 -10.72
C HIS A 317 -7.84 -16.95 -11.77
N THR A 318 -9.10 -17.32 -11.90
CA THR A 318 -9.58 -18.24 -12.96
C THR A 318 -10.05 -17.49 -14.21
N PRO A 319 -9.71 -17.93 -15.43
CA PRO A 319 -10.21 -17.31 -16.66
C PRO A 319 -11.73 -17.49 -16.83
N PRO A 320 -12.35 -16.77 -17.78
CA PRO A 320 -13.70 -17.09 -18.27
C PRO A 320 -13.82 -18.57 -18.66
N GLU A 321 -14.91 -19.24 -18.29
CA GLU A 321 -15.11 -20.70 -18.47
C GLU A 321 -14.85 -21.17 -19.90
N HIS A 322 -15.32 -20.39 -20.89
CA HIS A 322 -15.19 -20.70 -22.31
C HIS A 322 -13.76 -20.45 -22.86
N GLN A 323 -12.83 -19.97 -22.04
CA GLN A 323 -11.43 -19.65 -22.38
C GLN A 323 -10.43 -20.54 -21.64
N SER A 324 -10.79 -21.77 -21.26
CA SER A 324 -10.01 -22.59 -20.33
C SER A 324 -8.91 -23.45 -20.98
N LYS A 325 -8.88 -23.60 -22.30
CA LYS A 325 -7.98 -24.58 -22.97
C LYS A 325 -6.72 -23.99 -23.57
N VAL A 326 -6.79 -22.79 -24.15
CA VAL A 326 -5.69 -22.19 -24.91
C VAL A 326 -5.39 -20.80 -24.37
N LEU A 327 -4.13 -20.57 -24.02
CA LEU A 327 -3.61 -19.30 -23.53
C LEU A 327 -2.85 -18.58 -24.66
N VAL A 328 -3.18 -17.33 -24.92
CA VAL A 328 -2.44 -16.45 -25.84
C VAL A 328 -1.72 -15.38 -25.01
N LEU A 329 -0.39 -15.42 -25.05
CA LEU A 329 0.46 -14.42 -24.41
C LEU A 329 0.73 -13.28 -25.39
N LEU A 330 0.36 -12.06 -25.01
CA LEU A 330 0.54 -10.85 -25.82
C LEU A 330 1.57 -9.92 -25.17
N PRO A 331 2.30 -9.09 -25.93
CA PRO A 331 3.15 -8.07 -25.34
C PRO A 331 2.29 -6.95 -24.72
N CYS A 332 2.86 -6.16 -23.81
CA CYS A 332 2.20 -4.97 -23.30
C CYS A 332 2.20 -3.81 -24.33
N SER A 333 1.44 -2.76 -24.03
CA SER A 333 1.48 -1.48 -24.76
C SER A 333 1.52 -0.28 -23.80
N ALA A 334 2.08 0.84 -24.26
CA ALA A 334 2.11 2.09 -23.49
C ALA A 334 0.69 2.57 -23.12
N GLN A 335 -0.25 2.55 -24.08
CA GLN A 335 -1.64 2.87 -23.84
C GLN A 335 -2.33 1.75 -23.05
N LYS A 336 -2.94 2.09 -21.92
CA LYS A 336 -3.76 1.22 -21.06
C LYS A 336 -5.17 1.81 -20.94
N PRO A 337 -6.25 0.99 -20.90
CA PRO A 337 -6.27 -0.47 -21.05
C PRO A 337 -5.78 -0.91 -22.45
N TYR A 338 -5.06 -2.02 -22.52
CA TYR A 338 -4.27 -2.36 -23.71
C TYR A 338 -5.10 -2.53 -24.97
N ARG A 339 -6.36 -3.01 -24.85
CA ARG A 339 -7.31 -3.12 -25.97
C ARG A 339 -7.51 -1.83 -26.78
N LEU A 340 -7.21 -0.67 -26.19
CA LEU A 340 -7.36 0.62 -26.87
C LEU A 340 -6.17 0.94 -27.79
N SER A 341 -5.02 0.30 -27.59
CA SER A 341 -3.82 0.53 -28.39
C SER A 341 -3.95 0.01 -29.82
N GLN A 342 -3.21 0.61 -30.75
CA GLN A 342 -3.21 0.20 -32.17
C GLN A 342 -2.72 -1.25 -32.35
N SER A 343 -1.67 -1.65 -31.62
CA SER A 343 -1.11 -3.01 -31.69
C SER A 343 -2.13 -4.06 -31.25
N HIS A 344 -2.80 -3.84 -30.11
CA HIS A 344 -3.80 -4.79 -29.63
C HIS A 344 -5.03 -4.89 -30.53
N ARG A 345 -5.45 -3.79 -31.20
CA ARG A 345 -6.51 -3.87 -32.21
C ARG A 345 -6.12 -4.76 -33.38
N ARG A 346 -4.83 -4.86 -33.74
CA ARG A 346 -4.34 -5.78 -34.78
C ARG A 346 -4.36 -7.22 -34.28
N PHE A 347 -3.85 -7.47 -33.06
CA PHE A 347 -3.89 -8.81 -32.46
C PHE A 347 -5.32 -9.35 -32.33
N GLN A 348 -6.27 -8.50 -31.90
CA GLN A 348 -7.68 -8.87 -31.79
C GLN A 348 -8.33 -9.24 -33.14
N ARG A 349 -7.82 -8.73 -34.27
CA ARG A 349 -8.31 -9.14 -35.60
C ARG A 349 -7.77 -10.51 -36.00
N ALA A 350 -6.53 -10.82 -35.62
CA ALA A 350 -5.91 -12.12 -35.88
C ALA A 350 -6.46 -13.23 -34.97
N ILE A 351 -6.91 -12.88 -33.75
CA ILE A 351 -7.55 -13.80 -32.83
C ILE A 351 -9.03 -13.95 -33.20
N SER A 352 -9.32 -14.89 -34.10
CA SER A 352 -10.64 -15.07 -34.74
C SER A 352 -11.72 -15.70 -33.84
N THR A 353 -11.36 -16.21 -32.67
CA THR A 353 -12.28 -16.87 -31.72
C THR A 353 -12.24 -16.23 -30.34
N ARG A 354 -13.40 -16.22 -29.67
CA ARG A 354 -13.50 -15.79 -28.26
C ARG A 354 -13.12 -16.89 -27.26
N GLY A 355 -12.82 -18.11 -27.74
CA GLY A 355 -12.52 -19.28 -26.94
C GLY A 355 -11.08 -19.40 -26.43
N VAL A 356 -10.21 -18.43 -26.77
CA VAL A 356 -8.84 -18.35 -26.22
C VAL A 356 -8.79 -17.36 -25.06
N HIS A 357 -7.90 -17.58 -24.09
CA HIS A 357 -7.63 -16.63 -23.02
C HIS A 357 -6.47 -15.72 -23.40
N GLU A 358 -6.67 -14.40 -23.33
CA GLU A 358 -5.63 -13.43 -23.63
C GLU A 358 -4.99 -12.90 -22.34
N VAL A 359 -3.67 -13.01 -22.23
CA VAL A 359 -2.90 -12.47 -21.10
C VAL A 359 -1.74 -11.63 -21.62
N MET A 360 -1.62 -10.41 -21.10
CA MET A 360 -0.51 -9.51 -21.44
C MET A 360 0.66 -9.76 -20.51
N VAL A 361 1.84 -9.89 -21.10
CA VAL A 361 3.12 -10.01 -20.41
C VAL A 361 3.71 -8.62 -20.22
N THR A 362 4.03 -8.25 -18.98
CA THR A 362 4.48 -6.89 -18.65
C THR A 362 5.30 -6.79 -17.37
N ALA A 363 6.11 -5.74 -17.24
CA ALA A 363 6.65 -5.29 -15.96
C ALA A 363 5.80 -4.13 -15.39
N PRO A 364 5.74 -3.93 -14.06
CA PRO A 364 6.24 -4.82 -13.02
C PRO A 364 5.23 -5.93 -12.67
N LEU A 365 4.03 -5.94 -13.27
CA LEU A 365 2.93 -6.82 -12.84
C LEU A 365 3.10 -8.29 -13.23
N GLY A 366 4.03 -8.62 -14.11
CA GLY A 366 4.25 -9.95 -14.66
C GLY A 366 3.21 -10.29 -15.72
N LEU A 367 1.99 -10.59 -15.29
CA LEU A 367 0.87 -10.97 -16.15
C LEU A 367 -0.36 -10.12 -15.88
N VAL A 368 -1.08 -9.74 -16.94
CA VAL A 368 -2.37 -9.06 -16.88
C VAL A 368 -3.37 -9.79 -17.78
N PRO A 369 -4.29 -10.58 -17.22
CA PRO A 369 -5.42 -11.14 -17.96
C PRO A 369 -6.32 -10.05 -18.58
N ARG A 370 -6.82 -10.26 -19.80
CA ARG A 370 -7.60 -9.29 -20.60
C ARG A 370 -8.90 -8.82 -19.93
N GLU A 371 -9.46 -9.62 -19.04
CA GLU A 371 -10.63 -9.27 -18.23
C GLU A 371 -10.28 -8.40 -17.02
N LEU A 372 -9.01 -8.33 -16.62
CA LEU A 372 -8.51 -7.54 -15.49
C LEU A 372 -7.80 -6.24 -15.93
N GLU A 373 -7.69 -5.96 -17.23
CA GLU A 373 -6.93 -4.80 -17.75
C GLU A 373 -7.53 -3.43 -17.39
N ASP A 374 -8.76 -3.39 -16.89
CA ASP A 374 -9.50 -2.17 -16.53
C ASP A 374 -9.39 -1.82 -15.03
N ILE A 375 -8.74 -2.65 -14.21
CA ILE A 375 -8.69 -2.46 -12.76
C ILE A 375 -7.32 -2.01 -12.28
N TRP A 376 -7.30 -1.42 -11.08
CA TRP A 376 -6.07 -1.05 -10.40
C TRP A 376 -5.30 -2.31 -9.96
N PRO A 377 -3.95 -2.35 -10.12
CA PRO A 377 -3.09 -1.36 -10.77
C PRO A 377 -2.91 -1.54 -12.29
N ALA A 378 -3.39 -2.62 -12.91
CA ALA A 378 -3.15 -2.94 -14.32
C ALA A 378 -3.51 -1.82 -15.31
N ALA A 379 -4.61 -1.10 -15.08
CA ALA A 379 -5.03 0.00 -15.94
C ALA A 379 -4.16 1.28 -15.78
N HIS A 380 -3.34 1.37 -14.72
CA HIS A 380 -2.84 2.63 -14.20
C HIS A 380 -1.38 2.60 -13.72
N TYR A 381 -0.62 1.54 -13.99
CA TYR A 381 0.81 1.55 -13.69
C TYR A 381 1.60 2.33 -14.75
N ASP A 382 2.78 2.79 -14.37
CA ASP A 382 3.74 3.47 -15.24
C ASP A 382 5.16 2.97 -14.92
N ILE A 383 5.96 2.79 -15.97
CA ILE A 383 7.36 2.32 -15.88
C ILE A 383 8.21 3.02 -16.93
N PRO A 384 9.49 3.28 -16.64
CA PRO A 384 10.46 3.63 -17.67
C PRO A 384 10.63 2.43 -18.61
N VAL A 385 10.32 2.59 -19.89
CA VAL A 385 10.47 1.53 -20.89
C VAL A 385 11.84 1.65 -21.54
N THR A 386 12.76 0.74 -21.21
CA THR A 386 14.09 0.64 -21.85
C THR A 386 14.10 -0.36 -23.01
N GLY A 387 13.12 -1.27 -23.05
CA GLY A 387 13.09 -2.38 -24.02
C GLY A 387 13.95 -3.57 -23.61
N GLU A 388 14.66 -3.47 -22.49
CA GLU A 388 15.48 -4.53 -21.92
C GLU A 388 14.77 -5.15 -20.72
N TRP A 389 14.86 -6.47 -20.60
CA TRP A 389 14.35 -7.23 -19.46
C TRP A 389 15.52 -7.70 -18.62
N ASP A 390 15.47 -7.46 -17.32
CA ASP A 390 16.45 -8.08 -16.42
C ASP A 390 16.05 -9.51 -16.03
N VAL A 391 17.03 -10.22 -15.45
CA VAL A 391 16.91 -11.63 -15.07
C VAL A 391 15.79 -11.86 -14.06
N ASP A 392 15.58 -10.94 -13.12
CA ASP A 392 14.54 -11.08 -12.11
C ASP A 392 13.14 -10.89 -12.71
N GLU A 393 12.97 -9.94 -13.62
CA GLU A 393 11.72 -9.75 -14.36
C GLU A 393 11.37 -10.97 -15.22
N LEU A 394 12.35 -11.49 -15.97
CA LEU A 394 12.17 -12.69 -16.78
C LEU A 394 11.80 -13.89 -15.92
N ARG A 395 12.51 -14.08 -14.79
CA ARG A 395 12.22 -15.15 -13.84
C ARG A 395 10.81 -15.05 -13.28
N VAL A 396 10.38 -13.87 -12.84
CA VAL A 396 9.03 -13.66 -12.32
C VAL A 396 7.97 -13.98 -13.37
N ILE A 397 8.13 -13.50 -14.60
CA ILE A 397 7.18 -13.76 -15.69
C ILE A 397 7.12 -15.26 -16.01
N GLN A 398 8.28 -15.92 -16.09
CA GLN A 398 8.41 -17.34 -16.33
C GLN A 398 7.69 -18.16 -15.25
N GLU A 399 7.99 -17.91 -13.96
CA GLU A 399 7.33 -18.59 -12.84
C GLU A 399 5.83 -18.33 -12.79
N MET A 400 5.40 -17.09 -13.01
CA MET A 400 3.98 -16.74 -13.06
C MET A 400 3.25 -17.43 -14.20
N THR A 401 3.86 -17.48 -15.40
CA THR A 401 3.28 -18.11 -16.58
C THR A 401 3.08 -19.60 -16.35
N GLU A 402 4.11 -20.28 -15.85
CA GLU A 402 4.06 -21.72 -15.57
C GLU A 402 3.00 -22.06 -14.52
N ARG A 403 2.98 -21.35 -13.38
CA ARG A 403 1.98 -21.56 -12.32
C ARG A 403 0.58 -21.26 -12.81
N TYR A 404 0.39 -20.11 -13.47
CA TYR A 404 -0.90 -19.69 -14.00
C TYR A 404 -1.44 -20.71 -14.99
N ALA A 405 -0.59 -21.19 -15.90
CA ALA A 405 -1.03 -22.07 -16.96
C ALA A 405 -1.34 -23.48 -16.50
N THR A 406 -0.47 -24.04 -15.66
CA THR A 406 -0.65 -25.38 -15.10
C THR A 406 -1.89 -25.45 -14.21
N ARG A 407 -2.05 -24.48 -13.30
CA ARG A 407 -3.19 -24.46 -12.35
C ARG A 407 -4.54 -24.30 -13.04
N ASN A 408 -4.60 -23.53 -14.13
CA ASN A 408 -5.83 -23.37 -14.91
C ASN A 408 -6.05 -24.47 -15.95
N GLY A 409 -5.13 -25.44 -16.07
CA GLY A 409 -5.28 -26.59 -16.98
C GLY A 409 -5.23 -26.22 -18.46
N PHE A 410 -4.46 -25.19 -18.84
CA PHE A 410 -4.25 -24.89 -20.26
C PHE A 410 -3.52 -26.05 -20.94
N GLN A 411 -3.93 -26.36 -22.16
CA GLN A 411 -3.40 -27.45 -22.97
C GLN A 411 -2.38 -26.96 -24.00
N ARG A 412 -2.45 -25.68 -24.37
CA ARG A 412 -1.49 -25.03 -25.28
C ARG A 412 -1.31 -23.56 -24.95
N ILE A 413 -0.07 -23.08 -25.10
CA ILE A 413 0.29 -21.66 -25.04
C ILE A 413 0.72 -21.19 -26.43
N ILE A 414 0.05 -20.17 -26.94
CA ILE A 414 0.46 -19.42 -28.12
C ILE A 414 1.18 -18.19 -27.63
N ASN A 415 2.50 -18.19 -27.75
CA ASN A 415 3.36 -17.11 -27.28
C ASN A 415 3.57 -16.08 -28.39
N HIS A 416 2.99 -14.90 -28.21
CA HIS A 416 3.20 -13.73 -29.05
C HIS A 416 3.86 -12.58 -28.25
N SER A 417 4.32 -12.84 -27.02
CA SER A 417 4.96 -11.83 -26.17
C SER A 417 6.36 -11.48 -26.64
N GLY A 418 7.09 -12.46 -27.20
CA GLY A 418 8.48 -12.34 -27.62
C GLY A 418 9.49 -12.64 -26.52
N LEU A 419 9.04 -13.13 -25.37
CA LEU A 419 9.90 -13.73 -24.36
C LEU A 419 10.04 -15.22 -24.63
N GLU A 420 11.22 -15.78 -24.36
CA GLU A 420 11.41 -17.23 -24.32
C GLU A 420 10.79 -17.77 -23.03
N LEU A 421 9.65 -18.44 -23.16
CA LEU A 421 8.88 -18.96 -22.02
C LEU A 421 8.72 -20.47 -22.10
N LYS A 422 8.81 -21.12 -20.95
CA LYS A 422 8.49 -22.54 -20.76
C LYS A 422 7.28 -22.65 -19.83
N ALA A 423 6.52 -23.74 -19.89
CA ALA A 423 5.38 -23.93 -18.99
C ALA A 423 5.20 -25.41 -18.66
N GLY A 424 6.21 -25.98 -17.98
CA GLY A 424 6.24 -27.42 -17.70
C GLY A 424 6.11 -28.25 -18.97
N THR A 425 5.08 -29.09 -19.02
CA THR A 425 4.77 -29.98 -20.15
C THR A 425 3.81 -29.37 -21.17
N ILE A 426 3.34 -28.14 -20.96
CA ILE A 426 2.40 -27.49 -21.88
C ILE A 426 3.15 -27.05 -23.14
N GLU A 427 2.62 -27.40 -24.29
CA GLU A 427 3.19 -26.99 -25.58
C GLU A 427 3.16 -25.47 -25.74
N VAL A 428 4.32 -24.88 -26.04
CA VAL A 428 4.47 -23.44 -26.28
C VAL A 428 4.84 -23.20 -27.74
N ILE A 429 3.97 -22.50 -28.47
CA ILE A 429 4.20 -22.11 -29.87
C ILE A 429 4.63 -20.64 -29.89
N ASP A 430 5.89 -20.37 -30.22
CA ASP A 430 6.35 -18.99 -30.47
C ASP A 430 5.92 -18.53 -31.87
N THR A 431 5.12 -17.47 -31.91
CA THR A 431 4.60 -16.87 -33.14
C THR A 431 5.41 -15.66 -33.59
N ARG A 432 6.26 -15.10 -32.73
CA ARG A 432 7.12 -13.97 -33.08
C ARG A 432 8.39 -14.43 -33.77
N THR A 433 9.01 -15.53 -33.34
CA THR A 433 10.22 -16.11 -33.95
C THR A 433 11.31 -15.06 -34.17
N GLY A 434 11.54 -14.21 -33.16
CA GLY A 434 12.51 -13.09 -33.20
C GLY A 434 12.02 -11.80 -33.87
N GLU A 435 10.86 -11.79 -34.54
CA GLU A 435 10.34 -10.59 -35.20
C GLU A 435 9.60 -9.65 -34.23
N SER A 436 9.35 -8.40 -34.67
CA SER A 436 8.49 -7.47 -33.93
C SER A 436 7.06 -8.02 -33.85
N ALA A 437 6.37 -7.82 -32.72
CA ALA A 437 4.98 -8.29 -32.58
C ALA A 437 4.03 -7.70 -33.65
N GLY A 438 4.36 -6.51 -34.19
CA GLY A 438 3.58 -5.87 -35.22
C GLY A 438 3.92 -6.26 -36.66
N SER A 439 4.86 -7.18 -36.91
CA SER A 439 5.16 -7.60 -38.28
C SER A 439 4.01 -8.41 -38.87
N GLN A 440 3.80 -8.33 -40.19
CA GLN A 440 2.70 -9.04 -40.83
C GLN A 440 2.86 -10.56 -40.70
N SER A 441 4.08 -11.06 -40.91
CA SER A 441 4.47 -12.45 -40.72
C SER A 441 4.21 -12.99 -39.31
N ALA A 442 4.51 -12.22 -38.26
CA ALA A 442 4.22 -12.64 -36.89
C ALA A 442 2.70 -12.68 -36.61
N ILE A 443 1.94 -11.76 -37.19
CA ILE A 443 0.48 -11.73 -37.08
C ILE A 443 -0.15 -12.90 -37.84
N ASP A 444 0.34 -13.22 -39.04
CA ASP A 444 -0.14 -14.35 -39.83
C ASP A 444 0.10 -15.69 -39.10
N ARG A 445 1.27 -15.83 -38.44
CA ARG A 445 1.58 -16.97 -37.57
C ARG A 445 0.67 -17.03 -36.35
N LEU A 446 0.38 -15.89 -35.71
CA LEU A 446 -0.58 -15.80 -34.61
C LEU A 446 -1.97 -16.27 -35.04
N GLU A 447 -2.47 -15.77 -36.17
CA GLU A 447 -3.77 -16.16 -36.72
C GLU A 447 -3.82 -17.66 -37.03
N ALA A 448 -2.78 -18.19 -37.68
CA ALA A 448 -2.69 -19.61 -38.02
C ALA A 448 -2.64 -20.50 -36.77
N ALA A 449 -1.85 -20.13 -35.75
CA ALA A 449 -1.75 -20.87 -34.50
C ALA A 449 -3.09 -20.88 -33.74
N VAL A 450 -3.79 -19.74 -33.67
CA VAL A 450 -5.11 -19.62 -33.04
C VAL A 450 -6.14 -20.46 -33.78
N ARG A 451 -6.16 -20.42 -35.11
CA ARG A 451 -7.08 -21.24 -35.93
C ARG A 451 -6.85 -22.74 -35.71
N THR A 452 -5.60 -23.18 -35.75
CA THR A 452 -5.21 -24.58 -35.53
C THR A 452 -5.67 -25.06 -34.14
N ALA A 453 -5.39 -24.26 -33.10
CA ALA A 453 -5.81 -24.58 -31.74
C ALA A 453 -7.34 -24.55 -31.58
N ALA A 454 -8.04 -23.65 -32.30
CA ALA A 454 -9.50 -23.59 -32.29
C ALA A 454 -10.14 -24.87 -32.82
N GLU A 455 -9.60 -25.43 -33.90
CA GLU A 455 -10.05 -26.67 -34.52
C GLU A 455 -9.72 -27.89 -33.64
N GLU A 456 -8.47 -28.03 -33.20
CA GLU A 456 -7.98 -29.18 -32.42
C GLU A 456 -8.68 -29.31 -31.07
N PHE A 457 -8.79 -28.20 -30.33
CA PHE A 457 -9.40 -28.19 -29.00
C PHE A 457 -10.91 -27.93 -29.02
N LYS A 458 -11.50 -27.78 -30.21
CA LYS A 458 -12.93 -27.44 -30.43
C LYS A 458 -13.34 -26.24 -29.57
N LEU A 459 -12.60 -25.14 -29.70
CA LEU A 459 -12.78 -23.97 -28.84
C LEU A 459 -14.17 -23.35 -29.06
N PRO A 460 -14.90 -23.01 -27.97
CA PRO A 460 -16.20 -22.38 -28.09
C PRO A 460 -16.06 -20.94 -28.61
N ASN A 461 -16.98 -20.51 -29.47
CA ASN A 461 -17.05 -19.11 -29.92
C ASN A 461 -18.40 -18.50 -29.52
N PRO A 462 -18.61 -18.18 -28.22
CA PRO A 462 -19.89 -17.70 -27.74
C PRO A 462 -20.28 -16.34 -28.34
N LYS A 463 -21.57 -16.02 -28.30
CA LYS A 463 -22.08 -14.69 -28.63
C LYS A 463 -21.40 -13.64 -27.75
N GLU A 464 -21.19 -12.45 -28.30
CA GLU A 464 -20.51 -11.34 -27.64
C GLU A 464 -21.10 -10.98 -26.25
N SER A 465 -22.42 -11.02 -26.10
CA SER A 465 -23.08 -10.74 -24.81
C SER A 465 -22.73 -11.75 -23.73
N LEU A 466 -22.65 -13.04 -24.10
CA LEU A 466 -22.25 -14.12 -23.20
C LEU A 466 -20.76 -14.01 -22.86
N HIS A 467 -19.91 -13.77 -23.87
CA HIS A 467 -18.48 -13.55 -23.66
C HIS A 467 -18.21 -12.44 -22.65
N ARG A 468 -18.89 -11.28 -22.79
CA ARG A 468 -18.79 -10.17 -21.83
C ARG A 468 -19.24 -10.57 -20.43
N LEU A 469 -20.28 -11.39 -20.31
CA LEU A 469 -20.77 -11.86 -19.02
C LEU A 469 -19.75 -12.72 -18.31
N HIS A 470 -19.12 -13.67 -19.02
CA HIS A 470 -18.06 -14.48 -18.41
C HIS A 470 -16.81 -13.67 -18.06
N LYS A 471 -16.48 -12.61 -18.82
CA LYS A 471 -15.42 -11.66 -18.42
C LYS A 471 -15.77 -10.92 -17.13
N LEU A 472 -16.99 -10.40 -17.01
CA LEU A 472 -17.44 -9.72 -15.78
C LEU A 472 -17.52 -10.68 -14.59
N LYS A 473 -17.87 -11.95 -14.81
CA LYS A 473 -17.82 -13.01 -13.80
C LYS A 473 -16.39 -13.23 -13.30
N ALA A 474 -15.43 -13.44 -14.21
CA ALA A 474 -14.02 -13.62 -13.84
C ALA A 474 -13.46 -12.38 -13.10
N LEU A 475 -13.77 -11.18 -13.59
CA LEU A 475 -13.43 -9.92 -12.91
C LEU A 475 -14.08 -9.81 -11.53
N SER A 476 -15.35 -10.21 -11.38
CA SER A 476 -16.03 -10.22 -10.08
C SER A 476 -15.39 -11.20 -9.10
N ARG A 477 -15.07 -12.43 -9.52
CA ARG A 477 -14.33 -13.38 -8.69
C ARG A 477 -13.00 -12.82 -8.23
N PHE A 478 -12.32 -12.08 -9.12
CA PHE A 478 -11.12 -11.35 -8.73
C PHE A 478 -11.48 -10.31 -7.66
N GLN A 479 -12.26 -9.27 -7.96
CA GLN A 479 -12.49 -8.14 -7.04
C GLN A 479 -13.19 -8.49 -5.72
N HIS A 480 -14.08 -9.47 -5.75
CA HIS A 480 -15.06 -9.74 -4.71
C HIS A 480 -15.00 -11.16 -4.14
N GLY A 481 -14.13 -12.02 -4.66
CA GLY A 481 -14.06 -13.44 -4.29
C GLY A 481 -15.23 -14.29 -4.80
N THR A 482 -16.22 -13.69 -5.46
CA THR A 482 -17.43 -14.36 -5.92
C THR A 482 -18.03 -13.70 -7.16
N ASP A 483 -18.75 -14.47 -7.95
CA ASP A 483 -19.60 -14.03 -9.05
C ASP A 483 -21.04 -14.55 -8.93
N ALA A 484 -21.43 -15.08 -7.76
CA ALA A 484 -22.78 -15.62 -7.54
C ALA A 484 -23.88 -14.60 -7.83
N TRP A 485 -23.64 -13.32 -7.54
CA TRP A 485 -24.55 -12.22 -7.85
C TRP A 485 -24.72 -11.94 -9.36
N LEU A 486 -23.91 -12.57 -10.22
CA LEU A 486 -24.06 -12.52 -11.69
C LEU A 486 -24.89 -13.69 -12.24
N LYS A 487 -25.37 -14.62 -11.40
CA LYS A 487 -26.27 -15.68 -11.82
C LYS A 487 -27.55 -15.12 -12.43
N GLU A 488 -27.99 -15.71 -13.55
CA GLU A 488 -29.21 -15.34 -14.28
C GLU A 488 -29.29 -13.87 -14.72
N THR A 489 -28.12 -13.23 -14.90
CA THR A 489 -28.03 -11.85 -15.38
C THR A 489 -27.87 -11.77 -16.90
N LYS A 490 -28.29 -10.63 -17.46
CA LYS A 490 -28.07 -10.25 -18.86
C LYS A 490 -27.32 -8.93 -18.93
N ILE A 491 -26.35 -8.85 -19.84
CA ILE A 491 -25.63 -7.62 -20.14
C ILE A 491 -26.35 -6.84 -21.23
N SER A 492 -26.49 -5.53 -21.01
CA SER A 492 -26.98 -4.56 -21.97
C SER A 492 -26.13 -3.28 -21.96
N GLY A 493 -26.34 -2.40 -22.93
CA GLY A 493 -25.59 -1.15 -23.08
C GLY A 493 -24.47 -1.22 -24.12
N ARG A 494 -23.86 -0.07 -24.39
CA ARG A 494 -22.78 0.08 -25.36
C ARG A 494 -21.43 0.04 -24.64
N PRO A 495 -20.43 -0.70 -25.16
CA PRO A 495 -19.07 -0.62 -24.63
C PRO A 495 -18.59 0.84 -24.49
N PRO A 496 -17.80 1.14 -23.44
CA PRO A 496 -17.23 0.19 -22.50
C PRO A 496 -18.03 0.07 -21.18
N ILE A 497 -19.19 0.74 -21.07
CA ILE A 497 -20.05 0.76 -19.88
C ILE A 497 -21.19 -0.26 -20.06
N PHE A 498 -21.34 -1.17 -19.09
CA PHE A 498 -22.32 -2.25 -19.19
C PHE A 498 -23.34 -2.20 -18.05
N ARG A 499 -24.62 -2.30 -18.40
CA ARG A 499 -25.73 -2.51 -17.45
C ARG A 499 -25.95 -3.99 -17.25
N ILE A 500 -26.05 -4.40 -16.00
CA ILE A 500 -26.23 -5.78 -15.59
C ILE A 500 -27.65 -5.90 -15.03
N ASN A 501 -28.50 -6.63 -15.76
CA ASN A 501 -29.91 -6.76 -15.45
C ASN A 501 -30.25 -8.18 -15.00
N ARG A 502 -31.11 -8.32 -14.00
CA ARG A 502 -31.69 -9.59 -13.55
C ARG A 502 -33.20 -9.47 -13.53
N HIS A 503 -33.90 -10.41 -14.17
CA HIS A 503 -35.36 -10.39 -14.33
C HIS A 503 -35.94 -9.01 -14.72
N GLY A 504 -35.27 -8.30 -15.64
CA GLY A 504 -35.69 -6.97 -16.12
C GLY A 504 -35.20 -5.77 -15.29
N ASN A 505 -34.74 -5.99 -14.06
CA ASN A 505 -34.24 -4.93 -13.18
C ASN A 505 -32.72 -4.77 -13.28
N GLN A 506 -32.24 -3.52 -13.35
CA GLN A 506 -30.79 -3.24 -13.29
C GLN A 506 -30.28 -3.45 -11.87
N ILE A 507 -29.42 -4.46 -11.68
CA ILE A 507 -28.82 -4.78 -10.38
C ILE A 507 -27.43 -4.15 -10.20
N ALA A 508 -26.72 -3.90 -11.30
CA ALA A 508 -25.40 -3.26 -11.25
C ALA A 508 -25.05 -2.56 -12.56
N LEU A 509 -24.03 -1.70 -12.50
CA LEU A 509 -23.38 -1.05 -13.62
C LEU A 509 -21.88 -1.30 -13.54
N TRP A 510 -21.28 -1.81 -14.61
CA TRP A 510 -19.83 -1.83 -14.77
C TRP A 510 -19.36 -0.52 -15.39
N ASN A 511 -18.43 0.16 -14.72
CA ASN A 511 -17.76 1.35 -15.27
C ASN A 511 -16.23 1.14 -15.23
N PRO A 512 -15.58 1.01 -16.41
CA PRO A 512 -14.14 0.78 -16.47
C PRO A 512 -13.31 2.01 -16.10
N ARG A 513 -13.88 3.24 -16.14
CA ARG A 513 -13.16 4.44 -15.70
C ARG A 513 -12.86 4.44 -14.21
N SER A 514 -13.78 3.89 -13.43
CA SER A 514 -13.63 3.73 -11.98
C SER A 514 -13.20 2.32 -11.58
N GLY A 515 -13.04 1.40 -12.54
CA GLY A 515 -12.64 0.02 -12.31
C GLY A 515 -13.53 -0.73 -11.31
N ARG A 516 -14.84 -0.40 -11.21
CA ARG A 516 -15.73 -0.98 -10.19
C ARG A 516 -17.14 -1.26 -10.69
N PHE A 517 -17.81 -2.17 -9.99
CA PHE A 517 -19.25 -2.36 -10.07
C PHE A 517 -19.98 -1.35 -9.18
N SER A 518 -20.92 -0.60 -9.75
CA SER A 518 -21.89 0.19 -9.01
C SER A 518 -23.16 -0.63 -8.82
N PHE A 519 -23.37 -1.15 -7.62
CA PHE A 519 -24.56 -1.94 -7.28
C PHE A 519 -25.78 -1.04 -7.05
N SER A 520 -26.95 -1.48 -7.51
CA SER A 520 -28.23 -0.87 -7.16
C SER A 520 -28.80 -1.51 -5.89
N LYS A 521 -29.78 -0.86 -5.26
CA LYS A 521 -30.50 -1.40 -4.10
C LYS A 521 -31.11 -2.79 -4.38
N ALA A 522 -31.50 -3.06 -5.62
CA ALA A 522 -32.07 -4.34 -6.04
C ALA A 522 -31.08 -5.52 -5.96
N CYS A 523 -29.77 -5.25 -5.86
CA CYS A 523 -28.75 -6.29 -5.74
C CYS A 523 -28.54 -6.77 -4.29
N LEU A 524 -28.96 -6.00 -3.29
CA LEU A 524 -28.66 -6.27 -1.88
C LEU A 524 -29.05 -7.68 -1.40
N PRO A 525 -30.23 -8.24 -1.72
CA PRO A 525 -30.57 -9.61 -1.32
C PRO A 525 -29.61 -10.65 -1.88
N ALA A 526 -29.27 -10.54 -3.17
CA ALA A 526 -28.34 -11.45 -3.83
C ALA A 526 -26.91 -11.37 -3.25
N LEU A 527 -26.51 -10.20 -2.75
CA LEU A 527 -25.22 -9.99 -2.10
C LEU A 527 -25.21 -10.54 -0.66
N ALA A 528 -26.34 -10.48 0.04
CA ALA A 528 -26.50 -11.01 1.39
C ALA A 528 -26.55 -12.55 1.42
N ASP A 529 -27.20 -13.16 0.44
CA ASP A 529 -27.37 -14.62 0.34
C ASP A 529 -26.12 -15.35 -0.20
N THR A 530 -25.07 -14.61 -0.56
CA THR A 530 -23.82 -15.22 -1.04
C THR A 530 -22.98 -15.67 0.17
N PRO A 531 -22.58 -16.96 0.27
CA PRO A 531 -21.72 -17.43 1.36
C PRO A 531 -20.43 -16.58 1.43
N GLY A 532 -20.17 -15.97 2.59
CA GLY A 532 -19.04 -15.05 2.81
C GLY A 532 -19.39 -13.57 2.69
N GLY A 533 -20.56 -13.20 2.14
CA GLY A 533 -20.90 -11.81 1.81
C GLY A 533 -19.91 -11.18 0.82
N LEU A 534 -20.25 -10.04 0.23
CA LEU A 534 -19.18 -9.16 -0.30
C LEU A 534 -18.35 -8.76 0.92
N ASP A 535 -17.15 -9.30 1.02
CA ASP A 535 -16.32 -9.16 2.21
C ASP A 535 -16.09 -7.69 2.54
N SER A 536 -16.93 -7.18 3.43
CA SER A 536 -16.85 -5.90 4.11
C SER A 536 -16.29 -6.10 5.51
N ARG A 537 -15.91 -7.33 5.86
CA ARG A 537 -15.35 -7.68 7.17
C ARG A 537 -13.83 -7.61 7.09
N ASN A 538 -13.33 -6.38 7.00
CA ASN A 538 -11.99 -6.01 7.46
C ASN A 538 -11.86 -6.08 9.00
N GLY A 539 -12.60 -6.99 9.65
CA GLY A 539 -12.52 -7.20 11.09
C GLY A 539 -11.31 -8.05 11.40
N LEU A 540 -10.27 -7.43 11.97
CA LEU A 540 -9.09 -8.11 12.48
C LEU A 540 -9.51 -9.19 13.49
N ALA A 541 -9.01 -10.42 13.30
CA ALA A 541 -9.14 -11.48 14.29
C ALA A 541 -8.22 -11.17 15.49
N ARG A 542 -8.74 -11.37 16.71
CA ARG A 542 -8.09 -11.11 17.99
C ARG A 542 -6.98 -12.12 18.28
N ARG A 543 -5.75 -11.66 18.47
CA ARG A 543 -4.62 -12.28 19.19
C ARG A 543 -3.73 -11.16 19.75
N HIS A 544 -2.78 -11.49 20.65
CA HIS A 544 -1.75 -10.57 21.16
C HIS A 544 -1.22 -9.64 20.05
N LEU A 545 -0.92 -8.37 20.36
CA LEU A 545 -0.50 -7.37 19.37
C LEU A 545 0.71 -7.83 18.54
N LEU A 546 1.55 -8.68 19.13
CA LEU A 546 2.62 -9.42 18.45
C LEU A 546 2.57 -10.88 18.91
N ASP A 547 2.53 -11.83 17.96
CA ASP A 547 2.55 -13.27 18.22
C ASP A 547 4.01 -13.76 18.35
N GLU A 548 4.30 -14.66 19.29
CA GLU A 548 5.63 -15.24 19.51
C GLU A 548 6.02 -16.21 18.37
N SER A 549 6.34 -15.66 17.20
CA SER A 549 7.04 -16.42 16.17
C SER A 549 8.54 -16.39 16.45
N LYS A 550 9.07 -17.51 16.97
CA LYS A 550 10.51 -17.75 17.10
C LYS A 550 11.20 -17.43 15.76
N PRO A 551 12.29 -16.64 15.72
CA PRO A 551 13.03 -16.43 14.49
C PRO A 551 13.62 -17.78 14.04
N SER A 552 13.34 -18.16 12.78
CA SER A 552 14.10 -19.21 12.13
C SER A 552 15.55 -18.75 12.01
N ARG A 553 16.46 -19.46 12.67
CA ARG A 553 17.89 -19.24 12.49
C ARG A 553 18.23 -19.58 11.04
N ARG A 554 18.68 -18.59 10.28
CA ARG A 554 19.62 -18.77 9.17
C ARG A 554 20.73 -17.74 9.33
#